data_AF-A0A132BCF2-F1
#
_entry.id   AF-A0A132BCF2-F1
#
_cell.length_a   1.000
_cell.length_b   1.000
_cell.length_c   1.000
_cell.angle_alpha   90.00
_cell.angle_beta   90.00
_cell.angle_gamma   90.00
#
_symmetry.space_group_name_H-M   'P 1'
#
loop_
_entity.id
_entity.type
_entity.pdbx_description
1 polymer ?
#
loop_
_entity_poly.entity_id
_entity_poly.type
_entity_poly.pdbx_seq_one_letter_code
_entity_poly.pdbx_strand_id
1 'polypeptide(L)'
;MTDIMGTQVASRTRPVYQDGQLLRYFLGLPDIRPLVLSKECREFPNILVKDVVFLSLDTENITAGQIPLVDQFQVGISVLDSRDLQSLIHSRPLVSMREDNLLRTQNFCVGPTGYCSKAARRFLFGQSESIHAHQIKEKIESLVADRDVVLVVYDGYNDLWLLDELKVKLEPVAVLDPQKAAHDVLQSQYQRSLNDLLIELDCHFNFLHVAGNDANFTLRALLMIAVKGSHGISLNDSQKDHVAEERRKYIAEREEINRRKKEAKKTKKAARKAKLAAEGHWSSTKTGRREFWAKPENARKIPTVARDRTKTG
;
A
#
# COMPACT_ATOMS: atom_id res chain seq x y z
N MET A 1 36.84 14.67 13.78
CA MET A 1 36.29 15.10 12.47
C MET A 1 35.61 13.91 11.82
N THR A 2 34.36 13.68 12.19
CA THR A 2 33.39 12.88 11.43
C THR A 2 32.03 13.39 11.91
N ASP A 3 31.51 14.32 11.12
CA ASP A 3 30.24 15.00 11.33
C ASP A 3 29.14 14.01 10.96
N ILE A 4 28.59 13.30 11.96
CA ILE A 4 27.40 12.46 11.80
C ILE A 4 26.21 13.40 11.88
N MET A 5 25.99 14.15 10.79
CA MET A 5 24.72 14.81 10.55
C MET A 5 23.69 13.74 10.23
N GLY A 6 23.09 13.18 11.29
CA GLY A 6 21.80 12.51 11.19
C GLY A 6 20.83 13.51 10.59
N THR A 7 20.27 13.16 9.43
CA THR A 7 19.04 13.76 8.92
C THR A 7 17.98 13.55 9.99
N GLN A 8 17.86 14.52 10.90
CA GLN A 8 16.68 14.66 11.74
C GLN A 8 15.50 14.73 10.78
N VAL A 9 14.75 13.63 10.66
CA VAL A 9 13.36 13.68 10.26
C VAL A 9 12.77 14.74 11.17
N ALA A 10 12.48 15.91 10.58
CA ALA A 10 12.01 17.04 11.34
C ALA A 10 10.70 16.61 11.99
N SER A 11 10.79 16.19 13.24
CA SER A 11 9.73 16.18 14.24
C SER A 11 9.36 17.64 14.47
N ARG A 12 8.81 18.28 13.43
CA ARG A 12 7.99 19.46 13.56
C ARG A 12 6.85 18.98 14.43
N THR A 13 6.82 19.51 15.65
CA THR A 13 5.71 19.42 16.59
C THR A 13 4.44 19.82 15.86
N ARG A 14 3.82 18.85 15.19
CA ARG A 14 2.48 19.02 14.63
C ARG A 14 1.58 19.40 15.81
N PRO A 15 0.62 20.30 15.62
CA PRO A 15 -0.38 20.57 16.64
C PRO A 15 -0.91 19.23 17.14
N VAL A 16 -0.80 19.01 18.45
CA VAL A 16 -1.30 17.81 19.10
C VAL A 16 -2.78 17.66 18.71
N TYR A 17 -3.23 16.46 18.32
CA TYR A 17 -4.64 16.12 18.08
C TYR A 17 -5.24 16.57 16.72
N GLN A 18 -4.64 16.15 15.60
CA GLN A 18 -5.23 16.33 14.26
C GLN A 18 -5.47 15.02 13.49
N ASP A 19 -5.07 13.88 14.02
CA ASP A 19 -5.11 12.60 13.31
C ASP A 19 -6.54 12.21 12.96
N GLY A 20 -7.48 12.52 13.85
CA GLY A 20 -8.91 12.33 13.60
C GLY A 20 -9.43 13.21 12.45
N GLN A 21 -8.98 14.46 12.36
CA GLN A 21 -9.39 15.35 11.28
C GLN A 21 -8.71 14.96 9.95
N LEU A 22 -7.43 14.58 9.98
CA LEU A 22 -6.73 14.08 8.79
C LEU A 22 -7.36 12.81 8.25
N LEU A 23 -7.72 11.86 9.12
CA LEU A 23 -8.47 10.66 8.74
C LEU A 23 -9.76 11.04 8.00
N ARG A 24 -10.55 11.95 8.56
CA ARG A 24 -11.80 12.43 7.96
C ARG A 24 -11.55 13.12 6.62
N TYR A 25 -10.53 13.97 6.54
CA TYR A 25 -10.11 14.64 5.31
C TYR A 25 -9.74 13.65 4.19
N PHE A 26 -8.94 12.62 4.49
CA PHE A 26 -8.55 11.61 3.49
C PHE A 26 -9.74 10.76 3.04
N LEU A 27 -10.69 10.50 3.94
CA LEU A 27 -11.94 9.79 3.63
C LEU A 27 -13.05 10.71 3.10
N GLY A 28 -12.77 12.01 2.92
CA GLY A 28 -13.72 13.09 2.58
C GLY A 28 -15.01 13.10 3.41
N LEU A 29 -14.86 12.82 4.69
CA LEU A 29 -15.87 13.02 5.71
C LEU A 29 -15.88 14.50 6.14
N PRO A 30 -17.03 15.05 6.57
CA PRO A 30 -17.11 16.44 7.02
C PRO A 30 -16.15 16.73 8.18
N ASP A 31 -15.47 17.86 8.16
CA ASP A 31 -14.61 18.27 9.28
C ASP A 31 -15.44 18.50 10.55
N ILE A 32 -14.91 18.10 11.71
CA ILE A 32 -15.51 18.40 13.01
C ILE A 32 -14.90 19.70 13.57
N ARG A 33 -13.65 20.01 13.16
CA ARG A 33 -12.88 21.18 13.59
C ARG A 33 -12.05 21.71 12.42
N PRO A 34 -11.68 23.01 12.40
CA PRO A 34 -10.82 23.55 11.36
C PRO A 34 -9.50 22.76 11.23
N LEU A 35 -9.20 22.31 10.02
CA LEU A 35 -8.02 21.48 9.74
C LEU A 35 -6.86 22.33 9.20
N VAL A 36 -5.69 22.23 9.83
CA VAL A 36 -4.46 22.85 9.34
C VAL A 36 -3.69 21.83 8.51
N LEU A 37 -3.93 21.83 7.20
CA LEU A 37 -3.23 20.96 6.27
C LEU A 37 -1.79 21.41 6.03
N SER A 38 -0.87 20.45 5.91
CA SER A 38 0.46 20.68 5.36
C SER A 38 0.37 21.13 3.90
N LYS A 39 1.48 21.63 3.34
CA LYS A 39 1.48 22.10 1.94
C LYS A 39 1.14 20.94 0.99
N GLU A 40 1.73 19.78 1.23
CA GLU A 40 1.55 18.55 0.45
C GLU A 40 0.08 18.12 0.48
N CYS A 41 -0.57 18.16 1.65
CA CYS A 41 -1.98 17.81 1.76
C CYS A 41 -2.92 18.82 1.06
N ARG A 42 -2.51 20.08 0.85
CA ARG A 42 -3.36 21.07 0.16
C ARG A 42 -3.42 20.87 -1.35
N GLU A 43 -2.47 20.14 -1.91
CA GLU A 43 -2.38 19.91 -3.36
C GLU A 43 -3.30 18.79 -3.84
N PHE A 44 -3.95 18.04 -2.93
CA PHE A 44 -4.89 17.00 -3.31
C PHE A 44 -6.16 17.57 -3.95
N PRO A 45 -6.65 16.97 -5.05
CA PRO A 45 -7.91 17.37 -5.67
C PRO A 45 -9.08 17.20 -4.70
N ASN A 46 -10.13 17.99 -4.88
CA ASN A 46 -11.30 18.01 -3.99
C ASN A 46 -12.26 16.83 -4.22
N ILE A 47 -11.72 15.62 -4.37
CA ILE A 47 -12.49 14.39 -4.53
C ILE A 47 -13.00 13.84 -3.20
N LEU A 48 -14.10 13.07 -3.26
CA LEU A 48 -14.82 12.51 -2.10
C LEU A 48 -13.96 11.61 -1.20
N VAL A 49 -13.01 10.87 -1.76
CA VAL A 49 -12.01 10.12 -0.99
C VAL A 49 -10.69 10.39 -1.67
N LYS A 50 -9.69 10.89 -0.95
CA LYS A 50 -8.39 11.25 -1.55
C LYS A 50 -7.71 10.02 -2.13
N ASP A 51 -7.03 10.18 -3.27
CA ASP A 51 -6.35 9.09 -3.96
C ASP A 51 -5.00 8.77 -3.27
N VAL A 52 -5.10 8.15 -2.10
CA VAL A 52 -3.98 7.75 -1.26
C VAL A 52 -3.98 6.25 -1.01
N VAL A 53 -2.86 5.73 -0.55
CA VAL A 53 -2.75 4.39 0.04
C VAL A 53 -2.57 4.54 1.55
N PHE A 54 -3.48 3.95 2.33
CA PHE A 54 -3.26 3.78 3.75
C PHE A 54 -2.36 2.56 3.95
N LEU A 55 -1.17 2.79 4.49
CA LEU A 55 -0.19 1.76 4.81
C LEU A 55 -0.10 1.67 6.33
N SER A 56 -0.70 0.65 6.93
CA SER A 56 -0.50 0.36 8.34
C SER A 56 0.70 -0.54 8.54
N LEU A 57 1.55 -0.19 9.51
CA LEU A 57 2.78 -0.90 9.83
C LEU A 57 2.83 -1.16 11.34
N ASP A 58 3.32 -2.34 11.69
CA ASP A 58 3.59 -2.76 13.07
C ASP A 58 4.83 -3.66 13.08
N THR A 59 5.60 -3.64 14.15
CA THR A 59 6.85 -4.39 14.29
C THR A 59 6.90 -5.12 15.63
N GLU A 60 7.43 -6.35 15.59
CA GLU A 60 7.55 -7.20 16.77
C GLU A 60 9.00 -7.56 17.02
N ASN A 61 9.44 -7.45 18.28
CA ASN A 61 10.83 -7.65 18.74
C ASN A 61 11.84 -6.63 18.20
N ILE A 62 11.38 -5.45 17.78
CA ILE A 62 12.25 -4.31 17.44
C ILE A 62 12.28 -3.32 18.62
N THR A 63 13.47 -2.87 18.98
CA THR A 63 13.66 -1.79 19.95
C THR A 63 14.46 -0.67 19.29
N ALA A 64 13.92 0.56 19.31
CA ALA A 64 14.61 1.70 18.73
C ALA A 64 16.00 1.93 19.34
N GLY A 65 16.98 2.23 18.48
CA GLY A 65 18.38 2.41 18.84
C GLY A 65 19.19 1.11 18.93
N GLN A 66 18.58 -0.05 18.72
CA GLN A 66 19.28 -1.33 18.76
C GLN A 66 20.00 -1.61 17.43
N ILE A 67 21.33 -1.40 17.41
CA ILE A 67 22.19 -1.66 16.25
C ILE A 67 23.30 -2.66 16.66
N PRO A 68 23.53 -3.75 15.90
CA PRO A 68 22.81 -4.16 14.69
C PRO A 68 21.37 -4.59 15.01
N LEU A 69 20.52 -4.61 13.97
CA LEU A 69 19.17 -5.16 14.08
C LEU A 69 19.22 -6.59 14.66
N VAL A 70 18.23 -6.94 15.48
CA VAL A 70 18.11 -8.29 16.03
C VAL A 70 17.98 -9.34 14.93
N ASP A 71 18.49 -10.54 15.20
CA ASP A 71 18.39 -11.66 14.27
C ASP A 71 16.97 -12.24 14.15
N GLN A 72 16.03 -11.80 15.00
CA GLN A 72 14.64 -12.25 14.98
C GLN A 72 13.65 -11.09 15.16
N PHE A 73 12.81 -10.85 14.16
CA PHE A 73 11.75 -9.85 14.25
C PHE A 73 10.66 -10.11 13.20
N GLN A 74 9.53 -9.44 13.35
CA GLN A 74 8.49 -9.42 12.32
C GLN A 74 8.16 -7.99 11.91
N VAL A 75 7.73 -7.85 10.65
CA VAL A 75 7.17 -6.62 10.10
C VAL A 75 5.80 -6.96 9.52
N GLY A 76 4.77 -6.38 10.12
CA GLY A 76 3.40 -6.45 9.68
C GLY A 76 3.06 -5.27 8.80
N ILE A 77 2.36 -5.53 7.70
CA ILE A 77 1.88 -4.49 6.81
C ILE A 77 0.44 -4.76 6.43
N SER A 78 -0.43 -3.78 6.58
CA SER A 78 -1.78 -3.81 6.05
C SER A 78 -2.03 -2.62 5.14
N VAL A 79 -2.54 -2.88 3.94
CA VAL A 79 -2.71 -1.88 2.88
C VAL A 79 -4.18 -1.74 2.54
N LEU A 80 -4.68 -0.49 2.54
CA LEU A 80 -5.94 -0.11 1.92
C LEU A 80 -5.68 0.88 0.80
N ASP A 81 -6.05 0.50 -0.42
CA ASP A 81 -6.06 1.42 -1.55
C ASP A 81 -7.41 2.17 -1.56
N SER A 82 -7.38 3.49 -1.39
CA SER A 82 -8.59 4.33 -1.40
C SER A 82 -9.40 4.21 -2.70
N ARG A 83 -8.78 3.78 -3.81
CA ARG A 83 -9.47 3.52 -5.08
C ARG A 83 -10.44 2.34 -4.98
N ASP A 84 -10.17 1.38 -4.10
CA ASP A 84 -11.08 0.26 -3.85
C ASP A 84 -12.33 0.76 -3.13
N LEU A 85 -12.18 1.67 -2.15
CA LEU A 85 -13.31 2.35 -1.51
C LEU A 85 -14.11 3.18 -2.51
N GLN A 86 -13.43 3.97 -3.36
CA GLN A 86 -14.10 4.72 -4.41
C GLN A 86 -14.90 3.77 -5.31
N SER A 87 -14.30 2.66 -5.75
CA SER A 87 -14.97 1.69 -6.63
C SER A 87 -16.24 1.14 -5.97
N LEU A 88 -16.20 0.82 -4.67
CA LEU A 88 -17.37 0.37 -3.91
C LEU A 88 -18.51 1.38 -3.87
N ILE A 89 -18.20 2.67 -3.70
CA ILE A 89 -19.21 3.74 -3.71
C ILE A 89 -19.95 3.76 -5.07
N HIS A 90 -19.29 3.37 -6.15
CA HIS A 90 -19.86 3.36 -7.50
C HIS A 90 -20.62 2.07 -7.85
N SER A 91 -20.30 0.93 -7.22
CA SER A 91 -20.95 -0.36 -7.48
C SER A 91 -22.08 -0.62 -6.48
N ARG A 92 -23.32 -0.30 -6.84
CA ARG A 92 -24.54 -0.78 -6.14
C ARG A 92 -25.21 -1.92 -6.93
N PRO A 93 -25.80 -2.92 -6.26
CA PRO A 93 -25.93 -3.05 -4.81
C PRO A 93 -24.66 -3.60 -4.14
N LEU A 94 -24.43 -3.24 -2.87
CA LEU A 94 -23.31 -3.66 -1.99
C LEU A 94 -23.26 -5.18 -1.71
N VAL A 95 -24.03 -5.98 -2.46
CA VAL A 95 -24.27 -7.40 -2.21
C VAL A 95 -23.43 -8.19 -3.20
N SER A 96 -22.15 -8.47 -2.88
CA SER A 96 -21.37 -9.63 -3.40
C SER A 96 -19.85 -9.50 -3.18
N MET A 97 -19.31 -8.36 -2.75
CA MET A 97 -17.88 -8.32 -2.43
C MET A 97 -17.69 -9.03 -1.08
N ARG A 98 -16.96 -10.15 -1.08
CA ARG A 98 -16.39 -10.66 0.17
C ARG A 98 -15.54 -9.53 0.75
N GLU A 99 -15.94 -9.04 1.92
CA GLU A 99 -15.30 -7.94 2.66
C GLU A 99 -13.78 -8.19 2.84
N ASP A 100 -13.39 -9.45 2.74
CA ASP A 100 -12.08 -10.08 2.86
C ASP A 100 -10.98 -9.47 1.97
N ASN A 101 -11.31 -8.70 0.91
CA ASN A 101 -10.31 -8.26 -0.09
C ASN A 101 -9.88 -6.79 -0.02
N LEU A 102 -10.54 -5.94 0.79
CA LEU A 102 -10.21 -4.51 0.82
C LEU A 102 -8.89 -4.23 1.54
N LEU A 103 -8.62 -4.97 2.61
CA LEU A 103 -7.38 -4.88 3.36
C LEU A 103 -6.47 -6.01 2.90
N ARG A 104 -5.34 -5.64 2.31
CA ARG A 104 -4.30 -6.60 1.91
C ARG A 104 -3.22 -6.60 2.98
N THR A 105 -3.02 -7.72 3.64
CA THR A 105 -2.09 -7.83 4.77
C THR A 105 -0.98 -8.83 4.49
N GLN A 106 0.24 -8.46 4.87
CA GLN A 106 1.42 -9.31 4.78
C GLN A 106 2.12 -9.33 6.14
N ASN A 107 2.72 -10.47 6.47
CA ASN A 107 3.57 -10.63 7.65
C ASN A 107 4.93 -11.15 7.22
N PHE A 108 5.95 -10.30 7.28
CA PHE A 108 7.33 -10.67 7.02
C PHE A 108 8.02 -11.09 8.30
N CYS A 109 8.72 -12.23 8.28
CA CYS A 109 9.44 -12.75 9.43
C CYS A 109 10.92 -12.92 9.10
N VAL A 110 11.77 -12.33 9.94
CA VAL A 110 13.21 -12.51 9.90
C VAL A 110 13.61 -13.36 11.10
N GLY A 111 14.43 -14.37 10.88
CA GLY A 111 15.02 -15.20 11.94
C GLY A 111 14.91 -16.71 11.70
N PRO A 112 15.17 -17.53 12.74
CA PRO A 112 15.21 -18.98 12.61
C PRO A 112 13.85 -19.59 12.19
N THR A 113 13.88 -20.72 11.47
CA THR A 113 12.68 -21.42 10.98
C THR A 113 11.64 -21.69 12.07
N GLY A 114 12.06 -22.01 13.29
CA GLY A 114 11.16 -22.26 14.42
C GLY A 114 10.39 -21.00 14.86
N TYR A 115 11.06 -19.85 14.86
CA TYR A 115 10.45 -18.55 15.15
C TYR A 115 9.41 -18.20 14.07
N CYS A 116 9.80 -18.24 12.79
CA CYS A 116 8.89 -17.90 11.70
C CYS A 116 7.74 -18.88 11.53
N SER A 117 7.93 -20.17 11.80
CA SER A 117 6.83 -21.15 11.79
C SER A 117 5.82 -20.90 12.91
N LYS A 118 6.24 -20.37 14.06
CA LYS A 118 5.33 -19.98 15.15
C LYS A 118 4.51 -18.75 14.76
N ALA A 119 5.14 -17.73 14.17
CA ALA A 119 4.46 -16.55 13.63
C ALA A 119 3.45 -16.94 12.54
N ALA A 120 3.86 -17.74 11.56
CA ALA A 120 3.02 -18.17 10.44
C ALA A 120 1.73 -18.89 10.88
N ARG A 121 1.80 -19.74 11.91
CA ARG A 121 0.62 -20.47 12.43
C ARG A 121 -0.40 -19.56 13.13
N ARG A 122 0.00 -18.36 13.56
CA ARG A 122 -0.84 -17.40 14.28
C ARG A 122 -1.30 -16.23 13.40
N PHE A 123 -0.72 -16.09 12.21
CA PHE A 123 -1.10 -15.05 11.26
C PHE A 123 -2.47 -15.36 10.65
N LEU A 124 -3.40 -14.41 10.72
CA LEU A 124 -4.80 -14.60 10.38
C LEU A 124 -5.14 -14.21 8.93
N PHE A 125 -4.32 -13.36 8.33
CA PHE A 125 -4.68 -12.65 7.09
C PHE A 125 -3.91 -13.13 5.86
N GLY A 126 -3.42 -14.37 5.89
CA GLY A 126 -2.74 -15.00 4.76
C GLY A 126 -1.60 -15.90 5.18
N GLN A 127 -0.51 -15.86 4.42
CA GLN A 127 0.72 -16.60 4.70
C GLN A 127 1.79 -15.63 5.18
N SER A 128 2.51 -16.01 6.24
CA SER A 128 3.70 -15.27 6.65
C SER A 128 4.88 -15.67 5.76
N GLU A 129 5.63 -14.69 5.28
CA GLU A 129 6.80 -14.91 4.43
C GLU A 129 8.08 -14.81 5.28
N SER A 130 8.91 -15.85 5.25
CA SER A 130 10.24 -15.81 5.86
C SER A 130 11.22 -15.17 4.89
N ILE A 131 11.83 -14.05 5.29
CA ILE A 131 12.75 -13.27 4.44
C ILE A 131 13.98 -12.82 5.22
N HIS A 132 14.98 -12.31 4.51
CA HIS A 132 16.13 -11.64 5.12
C HIS A 132 15.82 -10.16 5.39
N ALA A 133 16.45 -9.58 6.43
CA ALA A 133 16.24 -8.18 6.81
C ALA A 133 16.45 -7.19 5.65
N HIS A 134 17.46 -7.41 4.80
CA HIS A 134 17.75 -6.54 3.66
C HIS A 134 16.63 -6.50 2.59
N GLN A 135 15.73 -7.49 2.58
CA GLN A 135 14.62 -7.56 1.62
C GLN A 135 13.39 -6.74 2.08
N ILE A 136 13.30 -6.37 3.36
CA ILE A 136 12.15 -5.66 3.93
C ILE A 136 11.92 -4.34 3.22
N LYS A 137 12.99 -3.58 2.96
CA LYS A 137 12.93 -2.30 2.24
C LYS A 137 12.24 -2.43 0.89
N GLU A 138 12.72 -3.34 0.04
CA GLU A 138 12.19 -3.55 -1.30
C GLU A 138 10.71 -3.98 -1.24
N LYS A 139 10.36 -4.84 -0.29
CA LYS A 139 8.97 -5.27 -0.07
C LYS A 139 8.07 -4.08 0.27
N ILE A 140 8.45 -3.24 1.23
CA ILE A 140 7.65 -2.06 1.62
C ILE A 140 7.51 -1.08 0.44
N GLU A 141 8.62 -0.70 -0.20
CA GLU A 141 8.62 0.26 -1.30
C GLU A 141 7.78 -0.23 -2.51
N SER A 142 7.82 -1.53 -2.80
CA SER A 142 7.03 -2.12 -3.89
C SER A 142 5.52 -2.03 -3.69
N LEU A 143 5.04 -2.01 -2.44
CA LEU A 143 3.61 -2.01 -2.12
C LEU A 143 2.95 -0.65 -2.37
N VAL A 144 3.74 0.42 -2.32
CA VAL A 144 3.27 1.80 -2.41
C VAL A 144 3.88 2.56 -3.58
N ALA A 145 4.57 1.86 -4.49
CA ALA A 145 5.21 2.46 -5.64
C ALA A 145 4.22 3.34 -6.44
N ASP A 146 4.66 4.56 -6.76
CA ASP A 146 3.90 5.57 -7.49
C ASP A 146 2.57 6.00 -6.82
N ARG A 147 2.51 5.97 -5.48
CA ARG A 147 1.33 6.39 -4.70
C ARG A 147 1.68 7.31 -3.55
N ASP A 148 0.78 8.25 -3.27
CA ASP A 148 0.83 9.02 -2.04
C ASP A 148 0.42 8.14 -0.84
N VAL A 149 1.25 8.14 0.20
CA VAL A 149 1.11 7.24 1.35
C VAL A 149 0.63 7.99 2.58
N VAL A 150 -0.43 7.48 3.19
CA VAL A 150 -0.82 7.79 4.56
C VAL A 150 -0.33 6.64 5.44
N LEU A 151 0.72 6.87 6.21
CA LEU A 151 1.28 5.87 7.12
C LEU A 151 0.41 5.79 8.38
N VAL A 152 0.07 4.57 8.82
CA VAL A 152 -0.76 4.33 10.01
C VAL A 152 0.02 3.46 10.99
N VAL A 153 0.33 3.99 12.15
CA VAL A 153 1.14 3.29 13.16
C VAL A 153 0.52 3.47 14.54
N TYR A 154 0.54 2.43 15.37
CA TYR A 154 0.02 2.48 16.72
C TYR A 154 1.18 2.59 17.70
N ASP A 155 1.32 3.73 18.39
CA ASP A 155 2.51 4.01 19.21
C ASP A 155 3.83 3.79 18.43
N GLY A 156 3.88 4.31 17.20
CA GLY A 156 4.83 3.90 16.16
C GLY A 156 6.29 4.30 16.34
N TYR A 157 6.78 4.51 17.56
CA TYR A 157 8.17 4.91 17.78
C TYR A 157 9.17 3.87 17.24
N ASN A 158 8.97 2.59 17.55
CA ASN A 158 9.82 1.51 17.06
C ASN A 158 9.66 1.29 15.55
N ASP A 159 8.44 1.41 15.06
CA ASP A 159 8.08 1.26 13.64
C ASP A 159 8.78 2.30 12.75
N LEU A 160 8.67 3.57 13.15
CA LEU A 160 9.29 4.68 12.44
C LEU A 160 10.81 4.61 12.50
N TRP A 161 11.37 4.18 13.64
CA TRP A 161 12.81 3.95 13.76
C TRP A 161 13.28 2.84 12.81
N LEU A 162 12.56 1.72 12.70
CA LEU A 162 12.94 0.65 11.77
C LEU A 162 12.93 1.13 10.31
N LEU A 163 11.93 1.93 9.92
CA LEU A 163 11.86 2.50 8.57
C LEU A 163 13.07 3.39 8.25
N ASP A 164 13.52 4.19 9.22
CA ASP A 164 14.71 5.05 9.09
C ASP A 164 15.99 4.21 8.99
N GLU A 165 16.15 3.22 9.88
CA GLU A 165 17.31 2.33 9.89
C GLU A 165 17.45 1.54 8.58
N LEU A 166 16.34 1.01 8.06
CA LEU A 166 16.29 0.31 6.77
C LEU A 166 16.38 1.26 5.57
N LYS A 167 16.38 2.58 5.78
CA LYS A 167 16.39 3.62 4.75
C LYS A 167 15.28 3.43 3.72
N VAL A 168 14.07 3.14 4.21
CA VAL A 168 12.87 2.99 3.37
C VAL A 168 12.39 4.37 2.93
N LYS A 169 12.25 4.57 1.62
CA LYS A 169 11.83 5.85 1.04
C LYS A 169 10.30 5.89 0.90
N LEU A 170 9.60 6.05 2.01
CA LEU A 170 8.13 6.15 2.00
C LEU A 170 7.60 7.57 1.77
N GLU A 171 8.29 8.60 2.29
CA GLU A 171 7.88 10.02 2.21
C GLU A 171 6.35 10.23 2.42
N PRO A 172 5.79 9.79 3.56
CA PRO A 172 4.35 9.80 3.75
C PRO A 172 3.79 11.23 3.80
N VAL A 173 2.67 11.46 3.10
CA VAL A 173 1.96 12.75 3.13
C VAL A 173 1.35 13.02 4.50
N ALA A 174 1.01 11.96 5.24
CA ALA A 174 0.59 12.02 6.62
C ALA A 174 0.97 10.73 7.37
N VAL A 175 1.17 10.88 8.68
CA VAL A 175 1.27 9.77 9.64
C VAL A 175 0.07 9.90 10.58
N LEU A 176 -0.68 8.82 10.74
CA LEU A 176 -1.86 8.75 11.60
C LEU A 176 -1.66 7.71 12.69
N ASP A 177 -2.02 8.08 13.91
CA ASP A 177 -2.08 7.21 15.07
C ASP A 177 -3.55 6.99 15.45
N PRO A 178 -4.08 5.75 15.35
CA PRO A 178 -5.46 5.46 15.72
C PRO A 178 -5.81 5.82 17.17
N GLN A 179 -4.84 5.81 18.10
CA GLN A 179 -5.07 6.22 19.47
C GLN A 179 -5.40 7.73 19.55
N LYS A 180 -4.66 8.56 18.81
CA LYS A 180 -4.92 10.00 18.69
C LYS A 180 -6.21 10.26 17.92
N ALA A 181 -6.44 9.55 16.82
CA ALA A 181 -7.68 9.68 16.07
C ALA A 181 -8.92 9.32 16.91
N ALA A 182 -8.85 8.27 17.74
CA ALA A 182 -9.94 7.90 18.66
C ALA A 182 -10.21 8.98 19.70
N HIS A 183 -9.15 9.56 20.29
CA HIS A 183 -9.29 10.69 21.21
C HIS A 183 -9.96 11.89 20.52
N ASP A 184 -9.52 12.22 19.31
CA ASP A 184 -10.00 13.39 18.56
C ASP A 184 -11.46 13.29 18.13
N VAL A 185 -11.89 12.10 17.73
CA VAL A 185 -13.17 11.85 17.08
C VAL A 185 -14.21 11.30 18.04
N LEU A 186 -13.81 10.38 18.92
CA LEU A 186 -14.71 9.67 19.83
C LEU A 186 -14.64 10.18 21.26
N GLN A 187 -13.75 11.15 21.56
CA GLN A 187 -13.49 11.63 22.91
C GLN A 187 -13.06 10.49 23.86
N SER A 188 -12.43 9.44 23.30
CA SER A 188 -11.92 8.31 24.08
C SER A 188 -10.75 8.75 24.95
N GLN A 189 -10.48 7.98 26.01
CA GLN A 189 -9.35 8.23 26.89
C GLN A 189 -8.03 7.95 26.16
N TYR A 190 -7.10 8.89 26.27
CA TYR A 190 -5.74 8.73 25.75
C TYR A 190 -4.99 7.61 26.51
N GLN A 191 -4.00 6.96 25.87
CA GLN A 191 -3.16 5.87 26.44
C GLN A 191 -3.80 4.48 26.58
N ARG A 192 -4.81 4.14 25.77
CA ARG A 192 -5.31 2.76 25.69
C ARG A 192 -4.32 1.84 24.98
N SER A 193 -4.34 0.54 25.26
CA SER A 193 -3.66 -0.44 24.40
C SER A 193 -4.44 -0.65 23.10
N LEU A 194 -3.80 -1.23 22.08
CA LEU A 194 -4.51 -1.61 20.85
C LEU A 194 -5.69 -2.56 21.17
N ASN A 195 -5.48 -3.50 22.09
CA ASN A 195 -6.52 -4.39 22.61
C ASN A 195 -7.73 -3.62 23.14
N ASP A 196 -7.52 -2.64 24.02
CA ASP A 196 -8.63 -1.88 24.63
C ASP A 196 -9.36 -1.03 23.60
N LEU A 197 -8.63 -0.45 22.65
CA LEU A 197 -9.23 0.29 21.54
C LEU A 197 -10.10 -0.61 20.67
N LEU A 198 -9.64 -1.83 20.35
CA LEU A 198 -10.42 -2.78 19.56
C LEU A 198 -11.70 -3.22 20.28
N ILE A 199 -11.63 -3.44 21.60
CA ILE A 199 -12.81 -3.73 22.43
C ILE A 199 -13.81 -2.56 22.39
N GLU A 200 -13.35 -1.33 22.59
CA GLU A 200 -14.21 -0.13 22.53
C GLU A 200 -14.88 0.04 21.15
N LEU A 201 -14.16 -0.30 20.09
CA LEU A 201 -14.66 -0.21 18.72
C LEU A 201 -15.56 -1.38 18.32
N ASP A 202 -15.74 -2.39 19.19
CA ASP A 202 -16.42 -3.65 18.89
C ASP A 202 -15.81 -4.37 17.67
N CYS A 203 -14.48 -4.26 17.53
CA CYS A 203 -13.72 -4.94 16.50
C CYS A 203 -13.24 -6.28 17.05
N HIS A 204 -13.66 -7.39 16.45
CA HIS A 204 -13.16 -8.71 16.82
C HIS A 204 -11.69 -8.86 16.45
N PHE A 205 -10.88 -9.39 17.36
CA PHE A 205 -9.45 -9.66 17.16
C PHE A 205 -9.03 -10.98 17.80
N ASN A 206 -7.91 -11.51 17.34
CA ASN A 206 -7.27 -12.69 17.91
C ASN A 206 -5.77 -12.67 17.58
N PHE A 207 -4.96 -13.38 18.37
CA PHE A 207 -3.52 -13.51 18.19
C PHE A 207 -2.78 -12.18 17.98
N LEU A 208 -3.02 -11.21 18.86
CA LEU A 208 -2.13 -10.05 19.02
C LEU A 208 -0.69 -10.52 19.31
N HIS A 209 0.27 -9.65 19.08
CA HIS A 209 1.71 -9.94 19.07
C HIS A 209 2.14 -10.80 17.87
N VAL A 210 1.50 -10.55 16.74
CA VAL A 210 1.90 -11.02 15.42
C VAL A 210 1.77 -9.79 14.54
N ALA A 211 2.91 -9.22 14.15
CA ALA A 211 2.95 -7.89 13.56
C ALA A 211 1.93 -7.70 12.42
N GLY A 212 1.78 -8.68 11.53
CA GLY A 212 0.78 -8.62 10.45
C GLY A 212 -0.67 -8.56 10.93
N ASN A 213 -1.01 -9.25 12.02
CA ASN A 213 -2.32 -9.15 12.64
C ASN A 213 -2.52 -7.75 13.24
N ASP A 214 -1.52 -7.26 13.97
CA ASP A 214 -1.58 -5.98 14.67
C ASP A 214 -1.67 -4.81 13.67
N ALA A 215 -0.92 -4.84 12.56
CA ALA A 215 -1.07 -3.89 11.45
C ALA A 215 -2.47 -3.95 10.81
N ASN A 216 -3.08 -5.13 10.65
CA ASN A 216 -4.44 -5.23 10.12
C ASN A 216 -5.46 -4.63 11.08
N PHE A 217 -5.40 -5.02 12.36
CA PHE A 217 -6.32 -4.53 13.38
C PHE A 217 -6.15 -3.04 13.63
N THR A 218 -4.93 -2.51 13.57
CA THR A 218 -4.62 -1.08 13.63
C THR A 218 -5.35 -0.32 12.51
N LEU A 219 -5.27 -0.81 11.27
CA LEU A 219 -5.97 -0.20 10.14
C LEU A 219 -7.50 -0.33 10.26
N ARG A 220 -8.00 -1.48 10.70
CA ARG A 220 -9.44 -1.66 10.97
C ARG A 220 -9.95 -0.71 12.05
N ALA A 221 -9.20 -0.55 13.14
CA ALA A 221 -9.53 0.38 14.21
C ALA A 221 -9.64 1.81 13.68
N LEU A 222 -8.68 2.26 12.86
CA LEU A 222 -8.72 3.57 12.22
C LEU A 222 -10.00 3.76 11.39
N LEU A 223 -10.38 2.78 10.57
CA LEU A 223 -11.60 2.84 9.76
C LEU A 223 -12.87 2.84 10.62
N MET A 224 -12.90 2.04 11.69
CA MET A 224 -14.03 1.99 12.62
C MET A 224 -14.20 3.30 13.39
N ILE A 225 -13.11 4.01 13.72
CA ILE A 225 -13.16 5.36 14.30
C ILE A 225 -13.86 6.32 13.33
N ALA A 226 -13.53 6.27 12.04
CA ALA A 226 -14.20 7.10 11.02
C ALA A 226 -15.71 6.80 10.92
N VAL A 227 -16.08 5.52 10.97
CA VAL A 227 -17.48 5.07 10.93
C VAL A 227 -18.24 5.54 12.18
N LYS A 228 -17.73 5.24 13.38
CA LYS A 228 -18.38 5.65 14.65
C LYS A 228 -18.46 7.17 14.77
N GLY A 229 -17.40 7.88 14.39
CA GLY A 229 -17.34 9.34 14.37
C GLY A 229 -18.24 10.01 13.34
N SER A 230 -18.88 9.24 12.47
CA SER A 230 -19.86 9.75 11.49
C SER A 230 -21.29 9.38 11.88
N HIS A 231 -21.50 8.64 12.96
CA HIS A 231 -22.82 8.25 13.41
C HIS A 231 -23.64 9.49 13.81
N GLY A 232 -24.89 9.59 13.31
CA GLY A 232 -25.76 10.74 13.54
C GLY A 232 -25.47 11.98 12.69
N ILE A 233 -24.40 11.99 11.87
CA ILE A 233 -24.11 13.09 10.94
C ILE A 233 -24.84 12.80 9.62
N SER A 234 -26.04 13.36 9.45
CA SER A 234 -26.66 13.43 8.12
C SER A 234 -26.00 14.54 7.32
N LEU A 235 -25.54 14.24 6.11
CA LEU A 235 -25.18 15.29 5.16
C LEU A 235 -26.41 16.17 4.93
N ASN A 236 -26.23 17.49 5.01
CA ASN A 236 -27.27 18.41 4.55
C ASN A 236 -27.30 18.41 3.00
N ASP A 237 -28.36 18.95 2.41
CA ASP A 237 -28.55 18.85 0.95
C ASP A 237 -27.47 19.59 0.16
N SER A 238 -26.95 20.70 0.69
CA SER A 238 -25.81 21.43 0.11
C SER A 238 -24.52 20.58 0.08
N GLN A 239 -24.25 19.81 1.13
CA GLN A 239 -23.13 18.87 1.17
C GLN A 239 -23.34 17.71 0.21
N LYS A 240 -24.57 17.19 0.09
CA LYS A 240 -24.89 16.14 -0.91
C LYS A 240 -24.68 16.66 -2.34
N ASP A 241 -25.11 17.88 -2.62
CA ASP A 241 -24.95 18.51 -3.93
C ASP A 241 -23.49 18.78 -4.26
N HIS A 242 -22.71 19.27 -3.30
CA HIS A 242 -21.26 19.44 -3.44
C HIS A 242 -20.55 18.12 -3.72
N VAL A 243 -20.89 17.07 -2.96
CA VAL A 243 -20.39 15.70 -3.21
C VAL A 243 -20.79 15.21 -4.60
N ALA A 244 -22.01 15.48 -5.04
CA ALA A 244 -22.49 15.09 -6.37
C ALA A 244 -21.83 15.89 -7.51
N GLU A 245 -21.45 17.15 -7.29
CA GLU A 245 -20.73 17.98 -8.24
C GLU A 245 -19.26 17.56 -8.35
N GLU A 246 -18.56 17.41 -7.23
CA GLU A 246 -17.17 16.93 -7.22
C GLU A 246 -17.08 15.51 -7.80
N ARG A 247 -18.10 14.68 -7.57
CA ARG A 247 -18.23 13.38 -8.25
C ARG A 247 -18.29 13.53 -9.76
N ARG A 248 -19.07 14.49 -10.29
CA ARG A 248 -19.17 14.73 -11.75
C ARG A 248 -17.83 15.20 -12.33
N LYS A 249 -17.12 16.09 -11.64
CA LYS A 249 -15.78 16.56 -12.05
C LYS A 249 -14.76 15.43 -12.11
N TYR A 250 -14.70 14.62 -11.05
CA TYR A 250 -13.75 13.50 -10.98
C TYR A 250 -13.99 12.45 -12.07
N ILE A 251 -15.26 12.08 -12.33
CA ILE A 251 -15.60 11.12 -13.40
C ILE A 251 -15.12 11.67 -14.75
N ALA A 252 -15.40 12.94 -15.05
CA ALA A 252 -14.97 13.58 -16.29
C ALA A 252 -13.43 13.61 -16.44
N GLU A 253 -12.70 13.93 -15.37
CA GLU A 253 -11.24 13.94 -15.37
C GLU A 253 -10.64 12.54 -15.58
N ARG A 254 -11.20 11.51 -14.92
CA ARG A 254 -10.77 10.12 -15.07
C ARG A 254 -11.02 9.59 -16.49
N GLU A 255 -12.18 9.90 -17.07
CA GLU A 255 -12.50 9.56 -18.45
C GLU A 255 -11.51 10.21 -19.41
N GLU A 256 -11.13 11.45 -19.17
CA GLU A 256 -10.14 12.18 -19.96
C GLU A 256 -8.75 11.55 -19.86
N ILE A 257 -8.27 11.23 -18.65
CA ILE A 257 -6.99 10.53 -18.45
C ILE A 257 -6.99 9.17 -19.15
N ASN A 258 -8.09 8.42 -19.04
CA ASN A 258 -8.23 7.12 -19.71
C ASN A 258 -8.26 7.25 -21.23
N ARG A 259 -8.91 8.30 -21.76
CA ARG A 259 -8.90 8.62 -23.19
C ARG A 259 -7.47 8.89 -23.68
N ARG A 260 -6.72 9.75 -22.98
CA ARG A 260 -5.30 10.04 -23.28
C ARG A 260 -4.43 8.79 -23.22
N LYS A 261 -4.61 7.92 -22.21
CA LYS A 261 -3.89 6.64 -22.10
C LYS A 261 -4.21 5.69 -23.26
N LYS A 262 -5.47 5.63 -23.70
CA LYS A 262 -5.89 4.82 -24.87
C LYS A 262 -5.28 5.36 -26.16
N GLU A 263 -5.29 6.67 -26.36
CA GLU A 263 -4.67 7.34 -27.51
C GLU A 263 -3.16 7.13 -27.53
N ALA A 264 -2.45 7.34 -26.41
CA ALA A 264 -1.03 7.08 -26.30
C ALA A 264 -0.66 5.62 -26.61
N LYS A 265 -1.47 4.65 -26.17
CA LYS A 265 -1.30 3.23 -26.52
C LYS A 265 -1.51 2.98 -28.02
N LYS A 266 -2.51 3.62 -28.65
CA LYS A 266 -2.74 3.53 -30.10
C LYS A 266 -1.56 4.12 -30.88
N THR A 267 -1.07 5.30 -30.49
CA THR A 267 0.07 5.96 -31.13
C THR A 267 1.35 5.16 -30.99
N LYS A 268 1.64 4.60 -29.80
CA LYS A 268 2.79 3.69 -29.59
C LYS A 268 2.70 2.44 -30.46
N LYS A 269 1.51 1.83 -30.60
CA LYS A 269 1.30 0.67 -31.51
C LYS A 269 1.50 1.07 -32.97
N ALA A 270 0.98 2.22 -33.40
CA ALA A 270 1.14 2.71 -34.76
C ALA A 270 2.61 3.02 -35.09
N ALA A 271 3.33 3.69 -34.19
CA ALA A 271 4.76 3.98 -34.32
C ALA A 271 5.59 2.70 -34.40
N ARG A 272 5.31 1.70 -33.55
CA ARG A 272 5.98 0.39 -33.62
C ARG A 272 5.71 -0.32 -34.95
N LYS A 273 4.47 -0.27 -35.47
CA LYS A 273 4.12 -0.85 -36.77
C LYS A 273 4.82 -0.13 -37.93
N ALA A 274 4.88 1.21 -37.91
CA ALA A 274 5.57 2.01 -38.91
C ALA A 274 7.09 1.75 -38.91
N LYS A 275 7.71 1.65 -37.73
CA LYS A 275 9.12 1.29 -37.57
C LYS A 275 9.42 -0.10 -38.16
N LEU A 276 8.61 -1.10 -37.85
CA LEU A 276 8.75 -2.45 -38.42
C LEU A 276 8.56 -2.50 -39.93
N ALA A 277 7.70 -1.65 -40.50
CA ALA A 277 7.51 -1.54 -41.94
C ALA A 277 8.72 -0.86 -42.63
N ALA A 278 9.27 0.20 -42.03
CA ALA A 278 10.44 0.91 -42.55
C ALA A 278 11.73 0.06 -42.50
N GLU A 279 11.87 -0.80 -41.48
CA GLU A 279 13.00 -1.72 -41.34
C GLU A 279 12.94 -2.93 -42.29
N GLY A 280 11.96 -2.99 -43.21
CA GLY A 280 11.84 -4.08 -44.20
C GLY A 280 11.39 -5.43 -43.63
N HIS A 281 10.98 -5.47 -42.36
CA HIS A 281 10.51 -6.69 -41.69
C HIS A 281 9.02 -7.01 -41.90
N TRP A 282 8.31 -6.19 -42.69
CA TRP A 282 6.87 -6.36 -42.94
C TRP A 282 6.58 -6.79 -44.39
N SER A 283 6.71 -8.09 -44.67
CA SER A 283 6.12 -8.71 -45.86
C SER A 283 4.74 -9.28 -45.49
N SER A 284 3.69 -8.63 -45.96
CA SER A 284 2.31 -9.14 -45.90
C SER A 284 2.13 -10.14 -47.05
N THR A 285 2.42 -11.42 -46.83
CA THR A 285 1.94 -12.47 -47.74
C THR A 285 0.43 -12.60 -47.59
N LYS A 286 -0.30 -12.44 -48.70
CA LYS A 286 -1.77 -12.56 -48.81
C LYS A 286 -2.33 -13.94 -48.37
N THR A 287 -1.48 -14.87 -47.97
CA THR A 287 -1.82 -16.28 -47.71
C THR A 287 -1.83 -16.67 -46.23
N GLY A 288 -1.66 -15.74 -45.28
CA GLY A 288 -1.84 -16.03 -43.85
C GLY A 288 -0.80 -17.00 -43.25
N ARG A 289 0.23 -17.41 -44.00
CA ARG A 289 1.33 -18.23 -43.49
C ARG A 289 2.52 -17.35 -43.14
N ARG A 290 2.82 -17.29 -41.84
CA ARG A 290 3.99 -16.62 -41.29
C ARG A 290 5.22 -17.45 -41.60
N GLU A 291 6.06 -16.99 -42.52
CA GLU A 291 7.41 -17.52 -42.67
C GLU A 291 8.41 -16.49 -42.13
N PHE A 292 9.07 -16.86 -41.04
CA PHE A 292 10.14 -16.08 -40.44
C PHE A 292 11.43 -16.41 -41.20
N TRP A 293 11.77 -15.58 -42.19
CA TRP A 293 13.05 -15.71 -42.88
C TRP A 293 14.16 -15.25 -41.94
N ALA A 294 14.76 -16.20 -41.22
CA ALA A 294 16.03 -15.97 -40.57
C ALA A 294 17.11 -15.76 -41.63
N LYS A 295 17.92 -14.71 -41.48
CA LYS A 295 19.09 -14.48 -42.35
C LYS A 295 20.02 -15.73 -42.29
N PRO A 296 20.55 -16.24 -43.42
CA PRO A 296 21.20 -17.56 -43.45
C PRO A 296 22.62 -17.65 -42.84
N GLU A 297 23.09 -16.67 -42.05
CA GLU A 297 24.54 -16.53 -41.83
C GLU A 297 25.14 -17.22 -40.59
N ASN A 298 24.39 -18.03 -39.83
CA ASN A 298 24.95 -18.67 -38.61
C ASN A 298 24.55 -20.13 -38.38
N ALA A 299 24.57 -20.97 -39.44
CA ALA A 299 24.53 -22.42 -39.28
C ALA A 299 25.87 -22.94 -38.72
N ARG A 300 26.03 -22.89 -37.39
CA ARG A 300 27.14 -23.53 -36.67
C ARG A 300 27.09 -25.05 -36.89
N LYS A 301 28.22 -25.62 -37.32
CA LYS A 301 28.47 -27.06 -37.42
C LYS A 301 28.27 -27.72 -36.05
N ILE A 302 27.32 -28.65 -35.97
CA ILE A 302 27.15 -29.54 -34.82
C ILE A 302 28.17 -30.68 -34.98
N PRO A 303 29.06 -30.96 -34.01
CA PRO A 303 29.94 -32.12 -34.07
C PRO A 303 29.15 -33.38 -33.70
N THR A 304 29.21 -34.37 -34.58
CA THR A 304 28.74 -35.75 -34.35
C THR A 304 29.63 -36.42 -33.30
N VAL A 305 29.07 -36.74 -32.14
CA VAL A 305 29.73 -37.56 -31.10
C VAL A 305 29.49 -39.04 -31.41
N ALA A 306 30.57 -39.77 -31.62
CA ALA A 306 30.57 -41.22 -31.81
C ALA A 306 30.21 -41.94 -30.50
N ARG A 307 29.30 -42.92 -30.59
CA ARG A 307 28.99 -43.87 -29.53
C ARG A 307 30.10 -44.91 -29.47
N ASP A 308 30.81 -44.99 -28.35
CA ASP A 308 31.61 -46.15 -28.03
C ASP A 308 30.83 -47.07 -27.07
N ARG A 309 30.72 -48.35 -27.46
CA ARG A 309 30.10 -49.42 -26.70
C ARG A 309 31.22 -50.35 -26.28
N THR A 310 31.62 -50.31 -25.02
CA THR A 310 32.41 -51.38 -24.42
C THR A 310 31.57 -52.14 -23.41
N LYS A 311 31.37 -53.42 -23.73
CA LYS A 311 30.97 -54.51 -22.83
C LYS A 311 32.23 -55.02 -22.12
N THR A 312 32.10 -55.36 -20.83
CA THR A 312 32.80 -56.40 -20.03
C THR A 312 32.61 -56.00 -18.57
N GLY A 313 32.20 -56.82 -17.60
CA GLY A 313 31.86 -58.24 -17.51
C GLY A 313 31.26 -58.46 -16.12
#